data_AF-A0A7S1SSB8-F1
#
_entry.id   AF-A0A7S1SSB8-F1
#
_cell.length_a   1.000
_cell.length_b   1.000
_cell.length_c   1.000
_cell.angle_alpha   90.00
_cell.angle_beta   90.00
_cell.angle_gamma   90.00
#
_symmetry.space_group_name_H-M   'P 1'
#
loop_
_entity.id
_entity.type
_entity.pdbx_description
1 polymer ?
#
loop_
_entity_poly.entity_id
_entity_poly.type
_entity_poly.pdbx_seq_one_letter_code
_entity_poly.pdbx_strand_id
1 'polypeptide(L)'
;MFQEDVEVRVREAGVKVRISKWLTDLEQRFFGAAMSYDKALEEQDRLKGSEMLVDALWKNVFNAEGDKQAAKLLAKYVRRELTSLAITPSEAVLNGQIRFSRPN
;
A
#
# COMPACT_ATOMS: atom_id res chain seq x y z
N MET A 1 16.97 3.32 -3.58
CA MET A 1 15.93 3.52 -4.62
C MET A 1 14.49 3.75 -4.08
N PHE A 2 14.03 3.22 -2.94
CA PHE A 2 12.81 3.75 -2.27
C PHE A 2 13.17 4.62 -1.06
N GLN A 3 14.05 4.12 -0.20
CA GLN A 3 14.58 4.84 0.97
C GLN A 3 15.21 6.19 0.58
N GLU A 4 16.04 6.21 -0.46
CA GLU A 4 16.68 7.43 -0.99
C GLU A 4 15.65 8.44 -1.54
N ASP A 5 14.61 7.98 -2.22
CA ASP A 5 13.55 8.85 -2.76
C ASP A 5 12.68 9.44 -1.63
N VAL A 6 12.43 8.66 -0.59
CA VAL A 6 11.79 9.13 0.65
C VAL A 6 12.66 10.19 1.34
N GLU A 7 13.97 9.95 1.48
CA GLU A 7 14.89 10.91 2.07
C GLU A 7 14.94 12.24 1.31
N VAL A 8 14.94 12.19 -0.02
CA VAL A 8 14.89 13.38 -0.87
C VAL A 8 13.59 14.17 -0.63
N ARG A 9 12.43 13.51 -0.68
CA ARG A 9 11.13 14.18 -0.45
C ARG A 9 10.99 14.76 0.96
N VAL A 10 11.54 14.09 1.98
CA VAL A 10 11.55 14.61 3.36
C VAL A 10 12.43 15.87 3.46
N ARG A 11 13.58 15.91 2.78
CA ARG A 11 14.44 17.10 2.72
C ARG A 11 13.78 18.25 1.94
N GLU A 12 13.13 17.95 0.82
CA GLU A 12 12.40 18.92 -0.01
C GLU A 12 11.18 19.52 0.72
N ALA A 13 10.50 18.73 1.56
CA ALA A 13 9.42 19.20 2.43
C ALA A 13 9.90 20.13 3.58
N GLY A 14 11.21 20.45 3.65
CA GLY A 14 11.76 21.41 4.61
C GLY A 14 12.16 20.82 5.96
N VAL A 15 12.17 19.49 6.12
CA VAL A 15 12.58 18.83 7.36
C VAL A 15 14.11 18.87 7.48
N LYS A 16 14.65 19.88 8.18
CA LYS A 16 16.09 20.10 8.34
C LYS A 16 16.69 19.59 9.66
N VAL A 17 15.86 19.08 10.59
CA VAL A 17 16.31 18.64 11.93
C VAL A 17 15.63 17.32 12.30
N ARG A 18 16.39 16.38 12.91
CA ARG A 18 15.93 15.04 13.34
C ARG A 18 15.41 14.14 12.21
N ILE A 19 16.04 14.20 11.03
CA ILE A 19 15.71 13.35 9.87
C ILE A 19 15.63 11.86 10.27
N SER A 20 16.55 11.37 11.09
CA SER A 20 16.54 9.98 11.56
C SER A 20 15.26 9.62 12.32
N LYS A 21 14.77 10.52 13.20
CA LYS A 21 13.51 10.29 13.92
C LYS A 21 12.31 10.29 12.97
N TRP A 22 12.28 11.22 12.02
CA TRP A 22 11.22 11.29 11.01
C TRP A 22 11.21 10.05 10.09
N LEU A 23 12.39 9.55 9.71
CA LEU A 23 12.52 8.32 8.95
C LEU A 23 12.01 7.12 9.75
N THR A 24 12.38 6.98 11.02
CA THR A 24 11.86 5.91 11.88
C THR A 24 10.33 6.00 12.05
N ASP A 25 9.78 7.19 12.25
CA ASP A 25 8.33 7.37 12.38
C ASP A 25 7.61 7.03 11.06
N LEU A 26 8.21 7.36 9.91
CA LEU A 26 7.68 7.03 8.60
C LEU A 26 7.76 5.52 8.30
N GLU A 27 8.87 4.88 8.64
CA GLU A 27 9.04 3.44 8.55
C GLU A 27 7.99 2.71 9.39
N GLN A 28 7.79 3.11 10.65
CA GLN A 28 6.76 2.51 11.52
C GLN A 28 5.36 2.64 10.93
N ARG A 29 5.02 3.80 10.34
CA ARG A 29 3.73 3.99 9.66
C ARG A 29 3.61 3.11 8.42
N PHE A 30 4.67 3.02 7.63
CA PHE A 30 4.70 2.21 6.42
C PHE A 30 4.50 0.73 6.74
N PHE A 31 5.30 0.17 7.66
CA PHE A 31 5.19 -1.23 8.06
C PHE A 31 3.86 -1.52 8.77
N GLY A 32 3.38 -0.60 9.61
CA GLY A 32 2.06 -0.72 10.25
C GLY A 32 0.92 -0.78 9.23
N ALA A 33 1.00 0.02 8.17
CA ALA A 33 0.03 -0.01 7.08
C ALA A 33 0.14 -1.32 6.27
N ALA A 34 1.35 -1.72 5.88
CA ALA A 34 1.60 -2.96 5.15
C ALA A 34 1.05 -4.19 5.89
N MET A 35 1.37 -4.32 7.19
CA MET A 35 0.85 -5.41 8.03
C MET A 35 -0.68 -5.44 8.09
N SER A 36 -1.35 -4.28 8.05
CA SER A 36 -2.81 -4.24 8.05
C SER A 36 -3.42 -4.73 6.73
N TYR A 37 -2.71 -4.52 5.62
CA TYR A 37 -3.11 -5.05 4.31
C TYR A 37 -2.88 -6.55 4.25
N ASP A 38 -1.73 -7.05 4.70
CA ASP A 38 -1.40 -8.48 4.71
C ASP A 38 -2.43 -9.27 5.51
N LYS A 39 -2.76 -8.82 6.73
CA LYS A 39 -3.82 -9.44 7.55
C LYS A 39 -5.17 -9.51 6.85
N ALA A 40 -5.52 -8.49 6.07
CA ALA A 40 -6.77 -8.46 5.33
C ALA A 40 -6.76 -9.41 4.11
N LEU A 41 -5.58 -9.66 3.54
CA LEU A 41 -5.39 -10.55 2.39
C LEU A 41 -5.27 -12.03 2.82
N GLU A 42 -4.68 -12.31 3.98
CA GLU A 42 -4.53 -13.64 4.56
C GLU A 42 -5.82 -14.18 5.23
N GLU A 43 -6.81 -13.32 5.46
CA GLU A 43 -8.09 -13.70 6.06
C GLU A 43 -8.80 -14.76 5.18
N GLN A 44 -9.20 -15.86 5.81
CA GLN A 44 -9.79 -17.03 5.13
C GLN A 44 -11.19 -16.71 4.63
N ASP A 45 -11.93 -15.91 5.40
CA ASP A 45 -13.21 -15.40 4.97
C ASP A 45 -13.01 -14.23 4.00
N ARG A 46 -13.24 -14.50 2.71
CA ARG A 46 -13.09 -13.52 1.64
C ARG A 46 -13.94 -12.26 1.83
N LEU A 47 -15.14 -12.37 2.39
CA LEU A 47 -16.02 -11.21 2.63
C LEU A 47 -15.40 -10.34 3.72
N LYS A 48 -15.06 -10.95 4.85
CA LYS A 48 -14.43 -10.27 5.98
C LYS A 48 -13.07 -9.66 5.61
N GLY A 49 -12.23 -10.40 4.90
CA GLY A 49 -10.94 -9.89 4.40
C GLY A 49 -11.09 -8.75 3.40
N SER A 50 -12.19 -8.71 2.63
CA SER A 50 -12.48 -7.58 1.75
C SER A 50 -12.87 -6.34 2.53
N GLU A 51 -13.71 -6.47 3.57
CA GLU A 51 -14.08 -5.35 4.45
C GLU A 51 -12.86 -4.82 5.23
N MET A 52 -12.03 -5.72 5.76
CA MET A 52 -10.79 -5.36 6.45
C MET A 52 -9.82 -4.60 5.53
N LEU A 53 -9.72 -5.00 4.27
CA LEU A 53 -8.86 -4.30 3.29
C LEU A 53 -9.39 -2.90 2.99
N VAL A 54 -10.71 -2.74 2.87
CA VAL A 54 -11.36 -1.43 2.69
C VAL A 54 -11.08 -0.52 3.88
N ASP A 55 -11.25 -1.03 5.10
CA ASP A 55 -11.02 -0.26 6.33
C ASP A 55 -9.54 0.13 6.48
N ALA A 56 -8.62 -0.79 6.18
CA ALA A 56 -7.18 -0.51 6.18
C ALA A 56 -6.81 0.56 5.14
N LEU A 57 -7.34 0.49 3.92
CA LEU A 57 -7.09 1.49 2.88
C LEU A 57 -7.71 2.84 3.23
N TRP A 58 -8.94 2.84 3.77
CA TRP A 58 -9.60 4.06 4.23
C TRP A 58 -8.80 4.76 5.33
N LYS A 59 -8.28 3.99 6.31
CA LYS A 59 -7.47 4.54 7.39
C LYS A 59 -6.10 5.04 6.91
N ASN A 60 -5.39 4.25 6.11
CA ASN A 60 -3.98 4.52 5.79
C ASN A 60 -3.79 5.40 4.55
N VAL A 61 -4.71 5.37 3.59
CA VAL A 61 -4.62 6.15 2.33
C VAL A 61 -5.51 7.40 2.39
N PHE A 62 -6.72 7.27 2.95
CA PHE A 62 -7.69 8.37 3.06
C PHE A 62 -7.71 9.01 4.45
N ASN A 63 -6.73 8.69 5.30
CA ASN A 63 -6.55 9.25 6.65
C ASN A 63 -7.80 9.12 7.56
N ALA A 64 -8.65 8.12 7.33
CA ALA A 64 -9.94 7.96 8.03
C ALA A 64 -10.91 9.17 7.90
N GLU A 65 -10.68 10.05 6.94
CA GLU A 65 -11.49 11.26 6.70
C GLU A 65 -12.18 11.23 5.33
N GLY A 66 -11.70 10.41 4.39
CA GLY A 66 -12.21 10.35 3.02
C GLY A 66 -13.43 9.45 2.80
N ASP A 67 -13.86 9.36 1.55
CA ASP A 67 -15.01 8.55 1.15
C ASP A 67 -14.70 7.04 1.21
N LYS A 68 -15.48 6.31 2.01
CA LYS A 68 -15.37 4.85 2.15
C LYS A 68 -15.70 4.14 0.83
N GLN A 69 -16.47 4.75 -0.06
CA GLN A 69 -16.74 4.22 -1.39
C GLN A 69 -15.50 4.28 -2.29
N ALA A 70 -14.69 5.35 -2.21
CA ALA A 70 -13.41 5.42 -2.89
C ALA A 70 -12.44 4.34 -2.37
N ALA A 71 -12.42 4.09 -1.06
CA ALA A 71 -11.65 3.00 -0.46
C ALA A 71 -12.12 1.61 -0.95
N LYS A 72 -13.42 1.40 -1.15
CA LYS A 72 -13.97 0.16 -1.75
C LYS A 72 -13.51 -0.05 -3.20
N LEU A 73 -13.54 1.01 -4.02
CA LEU A 73 -13.05 0.93 -5.40
C LEU A 73 -11.56 0.61 -5.43
N LEU A 74 -10.77 1.27 -4.57
CA LEU A 74 -9.34 0.99 -4.43
C LEU A 74 -9.07 -0.45 -3.97
N ALA A 75 -9.82 -0.97 -3.00
CA ALA A 75 -9.69 -2.36 -2.55
C ALA A 75 -9.97 -3.37 -3.68
N LYS A 76 -10.99 -3.10 -4.51
CA LYS A 76 -11.30 -3.91 -5.69
C LYS A 76 -10.17 -3.89 -6.71
N TYR A 77 -9.61 -2.71 -6.97
CA TYR A 77 -8.44 -2.54 -7.82
C TYR A 77 -7.24 -3.35 -7.29
N VAL A 78 -6.88 -3.19 -6.01
CA VAL A 78 -5.77 -3.91 -5.37
C VAL A 78 -5.92 -5.42 -5.51
N ARG A 79 -7.10 -5.97 -5.20
CA ARG A 79 -7.35 -7.42 -5.35
C ARG A 79 -7.21 -7.90 -6.80
N ARG A 80 -7.67 -7.11 -7.78
CA ARG A 80 -7.52 -7.45 -9.20
C ARG A 80 -6.04 -7.52 -9.58
N GLU A 81 -5.25 -6.52 -9.20
CA GLU A 81 -3.83 -6.48 -9.52
C GLU A 81 -3.05 -7.59 -8.82
N LEU A 82 -3.40 -7.92 -7.57
CA LEU A 82 -2.80 -9.06 -6.85
C LEU A 82 -3.07 -10.39 -7.54
N THR A 83 -4.31 -10.62 -8.01
CA THR A 83 -4.63 -11.82 -8.79
C THR A 83 -3.82 -11.85 -10.09
N SER A 84 -3.69 -10.71 -10.78
CA SER A 84 -2.88 -10.61 -12.00
C SER A 84 -1.40 -10.91 -11.74
N LEU A 85 -0.86 -10.45 -10.60
CA LEU A 85 0.52 -10.71 -10.22
C LEU A 85 0.72 -12.19 -9.84
N ALA A 86 -0.24 -12.79 -9.12
CA ALA A 86 -0.18 -14.19 -8.71
C ALA A 86 -0.19 -15.18 -9.88
N ILE A 87 -0.84 -14.84 -11.00
CA ILE A 87 -0.82 -15.66 -12.23
C ILE A 87 0.38 -15.35 -13.14
N THR A 88 1.15 -14.30 -12.86
CA THR A 88 2.32 -13.94 -13.66
C THR A 88 3.48 -14.88 -13.33
N PRO A 89 4.16 -15.49 -14.33
CA PRO A 89 5.29 -16.38 -14.07
C PRO A 89 6.42 -15.67 -13.30
N SER A 90 7.03 -16.35 -12.33
CA SER A 90 8.12 -15.78 -11.53
C SER A 90 9.28 -15.26 -12.37
N GLU A 91 9.61 -15.94 -13.47
CA GLU A 91 10.64 -15.52 -14.42
C GLU A 91 10.29 -14.17 -15.08
N ALA A 92 9.03 -13.95 -15.43
CA ALA A 92 8.56 -12.69 -15.98
C ALA A 92 8.65 -11.56 -14.94
N VAL A 93 8.29 -11.85 -13.69
CA VAL A 93 8.42 -10.90 -12.56
C VAL A 93 9.87 -10.50 -12.34
N LEU A 94 10.79 -11.47 -12.28
CA LEU A 94 12.22 -11.23 -12.07
C LEU A 94 12.86 -10.45 -13.24
N ASN A 95 12.35 -10.64 -14.46
CA ASN A 95 12.75 -9.88 -15.63
C ASN A 95 12.09 -8.50 -15.73
N GLY A 96 11.35 -8.06 -14.70
CA GLY A 96 10.72 -6.74 -14.65
C GLY A 96 9.46 -6.60 -15.52
N GLN A 97 8.87 -7.71 -15.98
CA GLN A 97 7.68 -7.73 -16.83
C GLN A 97 6.40 -7.61 -16.00
N ILE A 98 6.32 -6.56 -15.17
CA ILE A 98 5.17 -6.27 -14.32
C ILE A 98 4.44 -5.06 -14.89
N ARG A 99 3.12 -5.17 -15.08
CA ARG A 99 2.29 -4.06 -15.51
C ARG A 99 1.01 -4.02 -14.70
N PHE A 100 0.80 -2.90 -14.02
CA PHE A 100 -0.48 -2.61 -13.37
C PHE A 100 -1.44 -1.97 -14.36
N SER A 101 -2.71 -2.36 -14.28
CA SER A 101 -3.75 -1.81 -15.14
C SER A 101 -4.24 -0.45 -14.62
N ARG A 102 -5.02 0.29 -15.42
CA ARG A 102 -5.56 1.59 -14.96
C ARG A 102 -6.69 1.37 -13.94
N PRO A 103 -6.79 2.20 -12.88
CA PRO A 103 -7.97 2.21 -12.03
C PRO A 103 -9.15 2.74 -12.86
N ASN A 104 -10.24 1.96 -12.88
CA ASN A 104 -11.50 2.28 -13.57
C ASN A 104 -12.54 2.79 -12.58
#